data_AF-S2KLU5-F1
#
_entry.id   AF-S2KLU5-F1
#
_cell.length_a   1.000
_cell.length_b   1.000
_cell.length_c   1.000
_cell.angle_alpha   90.00
_cell.angle_beta   90.00
_cell.angle_gamma   90.00
#
_symmetry.space_group_name_H-M   'P 1'
#
loop_
_entity.id
_entity.type
_entity.pdbx_description
1 polymer ?
#
loop_
_entity_poly.entity_id
_entity_poly.type
_entity_poly.pdbx_seq_one_letter_code
_entity_poly.pdbx_strand_id
1 'polypeptide(L)'
;MVLEAGSELTLNAGGSFLKLDGSGVTIVGPTVRMNAGGSPGRGSGQAVESPLLPGHAVPETSEDVTLKAPAALLKQEYALHEAAQVGDGVCEVCEAAKGDS
;
A
#
# COMPACT_ATOMS: atom_id res chain seq x y z
N MET A 1 14.98 11.11 -16.64
CA MET A 1 15.91 11.96 -17.41
C MET A 1 16.28 13.14 -16.54
N VAL A 2 17.57 13.39 -16.32
CA VAL A 2 18.08 14.50 -15.51
C VAL A 2 19.12 15.24 -16.34
N LEU A 3 19.09 16.57 -16.33
CA LEU A 3 20.04 17.43 -17.02
C LEU A 3 20.88 18.14 -15.96
N GLU A 4 22.18 17.86 -15.95
CA GLU A 4 23.14 18.46 -15.02
C GLU A 4 23.88 19.61 -15.69
N ALA A 5 23.95 20.73 -15.00
CA ALA A 5 24.74 21.88 -15.40
C ALA A 5 25.61 22.32 -14.22
N GLY A 6 26.75 22.96 -14.51
CA GLY A 6 27.70 23.40 -13.49
C GLY A 6 27.16 24.55 -12.64
N SER A 7 27.55 25.78 -12.96
CA SER A 7 27.08 26.98 -12.25
C SER A 7 25.82 27.60 -12.87
N GLU A 8 25.53 27.28 -14.14
CA GLU A 8 24.44 27.87 -14.90
C GLU A 8 23.97 26.92 -16.03
N LEU A 9 22.66 26.82 -16.24
CA LEU A 9 22.04 26.21 -17.42
C LEU A 9 21.23 27.26 -18.18
N THR A 10 21.44 27.36 -19.48
CA THR A 10 20.77 28.34 -20.32
C THR A 10 20.20 27.68 -21.59
N LEU A 11 18.92 27.91 -21.86
CA LEU A 11 18.22 27.51 -23.10
C LEU A 11 17.78 28.77 -23.85
N ASN A 12 18.17 28.90 -25.11
CA ASN A 12 17.79 30.02 -25.97
C ASN A 12 17.16 29.49 -27.26
N ALA A 13 15.94 29.96 -27.56
CA ALA A 13 15.26 29.65 -28.81
C ALA A 13 14.30 30.78 -29.21
N GLY A 14 14.42 31.26 -30.45
CA GLY A 14 13.46 32.21 -31.03
C GLY A 14 13.30 33.53 -30.25
N GLY A 15 14.38 34.04 -29.65
CA GLY A 15 14.34 35.25 -28.82
C GLY A 15 13.73 35.06 -27.43
N SER A 16 13.37 33.82 -27.08
CA SER A 16 13.02 33.42 -25.72
C SER A 16 14.23 32.77 -25.03
N PHE A 17 14.33 32.97 -23.73
CA PHE A 17 15.49 32.56 -22.94
C PHE A 17 15.05 32.05 -21.56
N LEU A 18 15.60 30.89 -21.17
CA LEU A 18 15.50 30.33 -19.83
C LEU A 18 16.91 30.21 -19.26
N LYS A 19 17.13 30.73 -18.05
CA LYS A 19 18.35 30.54 -17.28
C LYS A 19 18.06 29.96 -15.91
N LEU A 20 18.90 29.02 -15.48
CA LEU A 20 18.96 28.49 -14.14
C LEU A 20 20.36 28.72 -13.60
N ASP A 21 20.49 29.41 -12.48
CA ASP A 21 21.76 29.64 -11.80
C ASP A 21 21.55 29.63 -10.27
N GLY A 22 22.60 29.92 -9.51
CA GLY A 22 22.54 29.97 -8.05
C GLY A 22 21.57 31.02 -7.47
N SER A 23 21.09 31.97 -8.28
CA SER A 23 20.07 32.96 -7.87
C SER A 23 18.63 32.49 -8.13
N GLY A 24 18.45 31.41 -8.90
CA GLY A 24 17.15 30.80 -9.18
C GLY A 24 16.88 30.61 -10.66
N VAL A 25 15.61 30.80 -11.06
CA VAL A 25 15.13 30.59 -12.43
C VAL A 25 14.71 31.91 -13.06
N THR A 26 15.25 32.21 -14.24
CA THR A 26 14.90 33.38 -15.05
C THR A 26 14.25 32.93 -16.35
N ILE A 27 13.07 33.48 -16.67
CA ILE A 27 12.34 33.20 -17.92
C ILE A 27 12.05 34.54 -18.63
N VAL A 28 12.49 34.67 -19.89
CA VAL A 28 12.25 35.84 -20.73
C VAL A 28 11.69 35.39 -22.08
N GLY A 29 10.62 36.03 -22.55
CA GLY A 29 10.05 35.77 -23.86
C GLY A 29 8.80 36.61 -24.13
N PRO A 30 8.35 36.71 -25.39
CA PRO A 30 7.19 37.52 -25.77
C PRO A 30 5.88 37.01 -25.17
N THR A 31 5.80 35.72 -24.82
CA THR A 31 4.67 35.14 -24.07
C THR A 31 5.19 34.00 -23.21
N VAL A 32 4.88 34.03 -21.91
CA VAL A 32 5.22 32.97 -20.97
C VAL A 32 3.94 32.33 -20.47
N ARG A 33 3.75 31.04 -20.76
CA ARG A 33 2.59 30.27 -20.31
C ARG A 33 3.01 29.32 -19.20
N MET A 34 2.47 29.53 -18.01
CA MET A 34 2.68 28.65 -16.85
C MET A 34 1.42 27.82 -16.64
N ASN A 35 1.56 26.49 -16.54
CA ASN A 35 0.45 25.57 -16.30
C ASN A 35 -0.72 25.70 -17.28
N ALA A 36 -0.45 26.13 -18.52
CA ALA A 36 -1.49 26.40 -19.53
C ALA A 36 -1.85 25.17 -20.39
N GLY A 37 -1.55 23.97 -19.90
CA GLY A 37 -1.78 22.71 -20.62
C GLY A 37 -2.40 21.67 -19.70
N GLY A 38 -3.19 20.77 -20.29
CA GLY A 38 -3.94 19.73 -19.57
C GLY A 38 -5.39 20.14 -19.31
N SER A 39 -6.31 19.22 -19.56
CA SER A 39 -7.71 19.33 -19.15
C SER A 39 -7.94 18.39 -17.97
N PRO A 40 -8.81 18.73 -17.02
CA PRO A 40 -9.23 17.78 -16.00
C PRO A 40 -9.70 16.48 -16.65
N GLY A 41 -9.26 15.33 -16.11
CA GLY A 41 -9.85 14.04 -16.46
C GLY A 41 -11.33 14.03 -16.07
N ARG A 42 -12.16 13.32 -16.85
CA ARG A 42 -13.59 13.20 -16.60
C ARG A 42 -13.83 11.87 -15.85
N GLY A 43 -14.23 11.93 -14.58
CA GLY A 43 -14.67 10.76 -13.81
C GLY A 43 -16.12 10.39 -14.11
N SER A 44 -16.47 9.11 -14.07
CA SER A 44 -17.84 8.62 -14.28
C SER A 44 -18.79 8.85 -13.09
N GLY A 45 -18.29 9.39 -11.97
CA GLY A 45 -19.00 9.40 -10.69
C GLY A 45 -19.08 8.00 -10.06
N GLN A 46 -19.42 7.94 -8.77
CA GLN A 46 -19.69 6.69 -8.07
C GLN A 46 -21.20 6.48 -8.00
N ALA A 47 -21.69 5.36 -8.55
CA ALA A 47 -23.08 4.94 -8.40
C ALA A 47 -23.21 4.15 -7.08
N VAL A 48 -23.26 4.86 -5.95
CA VAL A 48 -23.56 4.23 -4.66
C VAL A 48 -25.07 4.00 -4.58
N GLU A 49 -25.46 2.78 -4.26
CA GLU A 49 -26.87 2.47 -3.99
C GLU A 49 -27.28 3.12 -2.65
N SER A 50 -28.46 3.73 -2.61
CA SER A 50 -28.97 4.32 -1.38
C SER A 50 -29.33 3.23 -0.37
N PRO A 51 -29.10 3.45 0.95
CA PRO A 51 -29.52 2.50 1.97
C PRO A 51 -31.02 2.18 1.86
N LEU A 52 -31.37 0.91 2.05
CA LEU A 52 -32.77 0.49 2.15
C LEU A 52 -33.39 1.03 3.45
N LEU A 53 -34.70 1.32 3.41
CA LEU A 53 -35.46 1.66 4.60
C LEU A 53 -35.48 0.47 5.58
N PRO A 54 -35.62 0.73 6.90
CA PRO A 54 -35.81 -0.34 7.89
C PRO A 54 -36.93 -1.30 7.47
N GLY A 55 -36.70 -2.60 7.63
CA GLY A 55 -37.66 -3.66 7.26
C GLY A 55 -37.68 -4.04 5.77
N HIS A 56 -36.94 -3.34 4.91
CA HIS A 56 -36.83 -3.65 3.47
C HIS A 56 -35.48 -4.26 3.09
N ALA A 57 -34.54 -4.34 4.02
CA ALA A 57 -33.27 -5.02 3.82
C ALA A 57 -33.46 -6.54 3.86
N VAL A 58 -32.96 -7.23 2.84
CA VAL A 58 -32.84 -8.69 2.84
C VAL A 58 -31.50 -9.05 3.49
N PRO A 59 -31.44 -10.05 4.39
CA PRO A 59 -30.17 -10.50 4.91
C PRO A 59 -29.29 -11.00 3.77
N GLU A 60 -28.08 -10.46 3.67
CA GLU A 60 -27.05 -10.95 2.76
C GLU A 60 -26.74 -12.41 3.12
N THR A 61 -26.82 -13.30 2.13
CA THR A 61 -26.42 -14.69 2.30
C THR A 61 -24.91 -14.78 2.11
N SER A 62 -24.17 -14.85 3.20
CA SER A 62 -22.77 -15.28 3.14
C SER A 62 -22.70 -16.81 3.05
N GLU A 63 -21.83 -17.33 2.19
CA GLU A 63 -21.45 -18.74 2.28
C GLU A 63 -20.76 -18.98 3.63
N ASP A 64 -21.18 -20.02 4.35
CA ASP A 64 -20.45 -20.51 5.50
C ASP A 64 -19.13 -21.09 5.00
N VAL A 65 -18.08 -20.27 4.99
CA VAL A 65 -16.72 -20.78 4.81
C VAL A 65 -16.33 -21.40 6.14
N THR A 66 -16.80 -22.62 6.39
CA THR A 66 -16.15 -23.49 7.37
C THR A 66 -14.71 -23.67 6.90
N LEU A 67 -13.80 -22.84 7.41
CA LEU A 67 -12.38 -22.95 7.17
C LEU A 67 -11.95 -24.29 7.77
N LYS A 68 -11.77 -25.29 6.90
CA LYS A 68 -11.20 -26.56 7.31
C LYS A 68 -9.79 -26.26 7.81
N ALA A 69 -9.62 -26.30 9.13
CA ALA A 69 -8.33 -26.07 9.75
C ALA A 69 -7.28 -26.93 9.03
N PRO A 70 -6.17 -26.36 8.53
CA PRO A 70 -5.12 -27.16 7.92
C PRO A 70 -4.68 -28.21 8.94
N ALA A 71 -4.43 -29.45 8.49
CA ALA A 71 -4.09 -30.58 9.37
C ALA A 71 -2.91 -30.30 10.34
N ALA A 72 -2.09 -29.28 10.04
CA ALA A 72 -1.08 -28.75 10.94
C ALA A 72 -1.66 -28.23 12.27
N LEU A 73 -2.83 -27.58 12.27
CA LEU A 73 -3.47 -27.05 13.48
C LEU A 73 -3.98 -28.17 14.39
N LEU A 74 -4.47 -29.29 13.83
CA LEU A 74 -4.87 -30.46 14.62
C LEU A 74 -3.72 -31.06 15.42
N LYS A 75 -2.51 -31.12 14.84
CA LYS A 75 -1.32 -31.63 15.54
C LYS A 75 -0.91 -30.70 16.69
N GLN A 76 -0.97 -29.39 16.45
CA GLN A 76 -0.63 -28.40 17.46
C GLN A 76 -1.65 -28.39 18.61
N GLU A 77 -2.95 -28.52 18.30
CA GLU A 77 -4.02 -28.60 19.30
C GLU A 77 -3.87 -29.85 20.19
N TYR A 78 -3.58 -31.01 19.58
CA TYR A 78 -3.35 -32.25 20.33
C TYR A 78 -2.17 -32.13 21.30
N ALA A 79 -1.02 -31.61 20.82
CA ALA A 79 0.18 -31.44 21.65
C ALA A 79 -0.05 -30.48 22.82
N LEU A 80 -0.78 -29.37 22.59
CA LEU A 80 -1.14 -28.43 23.65
C LEU A 80 -2.10 -29.04 24.68
N HIS A 81 -3.08 -29.82 24.22
CA HIS A 81 -4.05 -30.46 25.10
C HIS A 81 -3.40 -31.52 26.01
N GLU A 82 -2.50 -32.33 25.47
CA GLU A 82 -1.73 -33.32 26.25
C GLU A 82 -0.84 -32.63 27.28
N ALA A 83 -0.07 -31.62 26.87
CA ALA A 83 0.79 -30.83 27.75
C ALA A 83 0.01 -30.21 28.93
N ALA A 84 -1.18 -29.67 28.66
CA ALA A 84 -2.06 -29.14 29.69
C ALA A 84 -2.56 -30.20 30.67
N GLN A 85 -2.78 -31.44 30.23
CA GLN A 85 -3.22 -32.54 31.09
C GLN A 85 -2.12 -33.04 32.03
N VAL A 86 -0.87 -33.06 31.55
CA VAL A 86 0.28 -33.51 32.35
C VAL A 86 0.95 -32.37 33.13
N GLY A 87 0.51 -31.13 32.91
CA GLY A 87 1.01 -29.94 33.61
C GLY A 87 2.38 -29.44 33.11
N ASP A 88 2.83 -29.93 31.96
CA ASP A 88 4.08 -29.52 31.33
C ASP A 88 3.83 -28.44 30.28
N GLY A 89 4.80 -27.54 30.10
CA GLY A 89 4.81 -26.57 29.02
C GLY A 89 5.48 -27.15 27.77
N VAL A 90 4.92 -26.91 26.58
CA VAL A 90 5.58 -27.25 25.32
C VAL A 90 6.75 -26.28 25.12
N CYS A 91 7.97 -26.72 25.42
CA CYS A 91 9.19 -25.92 25.35
C CYS A 91 10.24 -26.66 24.51
N GLU A 92 10.36 -26.29 23.23
CA GLU A 92 11.31 -26.91 22.29
C GLU A 92 12.77 -26.85 22.77
N VAL A 93 13.14 -25.79 23.49
CA VAL A 93 14.47 -25.60 24.08
C VAL A 93 14.73 -26.58 25.23
N CYS A 94 13.67 -26.89 25.98
CA CYS A 94 13.73 -27.78 27.14
C CYS A 94 13.81 -29.26 26.71
N GLU A 95 13.16 -29.61 25.59
CA GLU A 95 13.25 -30.95 24.97
C GLU A 95 14.68 -31.24 24.47
N ALA A 96 15.31 -30.28 23.82
CA ALA A 96 16.68 -30.42 23.31
C ALA A 96 17.72 -30.65 24.42
N ALA A 97 17.45 -30.15 25.63
CA ALA A 97 18.33 -30.30 26.79
C ALA A 97 18.23 -31.67 27.48
N LYS A 98 17.16 -32.46 27.24
CA LYS A 98 16.97 -33.80 27.85
C LYS A 98 17.81 -34.91 27.20
N GLY A 99 18.42 -34.65 26.03
CA GLY A 99 19.18 -35.66 25.26
C GLY A 99 20.68 -35.73 25.56
N ASP A 100 21.21 -34.93 26.47
CA ASP A 100 22.65 -34.75 26.67
C ASP A 100 23.12 -35.17 28.08
N SER A 101 22.50 -36.21 28.64
CA SER A 101 22.86 -36.82 29.94
C SER A 101 23.00 -38.32 29.86
#